data_AF-A0A3A5IBS0-F1
#
_entry.id   AF-A0A3A5IBS0-F1
#
_cell.length_a   1.000
_cell.length_b   1.000
_cell.length_c   1.000
_cell.angle_alpha   90.00
_cell.angle_beta   90.00
_cell.angle_gamma   90.00
#
_symmetry.space_group_name_H-M   'P 1'
#
loop_
_entity.id
_entity.type
_entity.pdbx_description
1 polymer ?
#
loop_
_entity_poly.entity_id
_entity_poly.type
_entity_poly.pdbx_seq_one_letter_code
_entity_poly.pdbx_strand_id
1 'polypeptide(L)' 'MRLTEIEIDSSKIVLVLDIMEMKENFVVLVCDGKVKVADLPQHGKTKIITHQEKVKRVKWDEGEDF' A
#
# COMPACT_ATOMS: atom_id res chain seq x y z
N MET A 1 7.68 0.18 -7.70
CA MET A 1 7.21 0.39 -6.30
C MET A 1 7.30 -0.89 -5.48
N ARG A 2 7.37 -0.84 -4.14
CA ARG A 2 7.31 -2.04 -3.26
C ARG A 2 6.39 -1.79 -2.07
N LEU A 3 5.79 -2.86 -1.55
CA LEU A 3 5.04 -2.80 -0.29
C LEU A 3 6.01 -2.78 0.89
N THR A 4 5.92 -1.74 1.69
CA THR A 4 6.64 -1.60 2.96
C THR A 4 5.65 -1.82 4.10
N GLU A 5 5.92 -2.79 4.97
CA GLU A 5 5.14 -2.97 6.19
C GLU A 5 5.50 -1.84 7.15
N ILE A 6 4.49 -1.19 7.71
CA ILE A 6 4.66 -0.16 8.73
C ILE A 6 4.28 -0.74 10.07
N GLU A 7 5.08 -0.39 11.07
CA GLU A 7 4.85 -0.82 12.44
C GLU A 7 3.59 -0.12 12.97
N ILE A 8 2.65 -0.92 13.48
CA ILE A 8 1.42 -0.40 14.06
C ILE A 8 1.49 -0.52 15.57
N ASP A 9 0.95 0.49 16.24
CA ASP A 9 0.75 0.43 17.68
C ASP A 9 -0.44 -0.49 18.00
N SER A 10 -0.14 -1.75 18.27
CA SER A 10 -1.12 -2.78 18.62
C SER A 10 -1.90 -2.50 19.91
N SER A 11 -1.50 -1.50 20.71
CA SER A 11 -2.24 -1.05 21.89
C SER A 11 -3.36 -0.07 21.58
N LYS A 12 -3.39 0.49 20.37
CA LYS A 12 -4.39 1.45 19.92
C LYS A 12 -5.43 0.77 19.02
N ILE A 13 -6.68 1.18 19.17
CA ILE A 13 -7.79 0.77 18.28
C ILE A 13 -7.77 1.60 16.98
N VAL A 14 -6.96 2.66 16.94
CA VAL A 14 -6.88 3.61 15.83
C VAL A 14 -5.54 3.46 15.12
N LEU A 15 -5.58 3.36 13.79
CA LEU A 15 -4.40 3.51 12.95
C LEU A 15 -4.11 5.00 12.77
N VAL A 16 -2.94 5.44 13.24
CA VAL A 16 -2.44 6.82 13.06
C VAL A 16 -1.33 6.79 12.01
N LEU A 17 -1.46 7.60 10.97
CA LEU A 17 -0.45 7.77 9.93
C LEU A 17 -0.13 9.26 9.82
N ASP A 18 1.16 9.60 9.83
CA ASP A 18 1.60 10.93 9.45
C ASP A 18 1.69 10.99 7.92
N ILE A 19 0.69 11.62 7.30
CA ILE A 19 0.61 11.75 5.84
C ILE A 19 1.63 12.76 5.29
N MET A 20 2.19 13.63 6.13
CA MET A 20 3.22 14.60 5.69
C MET A 20 4.58 13.93 5.46
N GLU A 21 4.81 12.77 6.09
CA GLU A 21 6.01 11.95 5.87
C GLU A 21 5.87 10.96 4.69
N MET A 22 4.67 10.84 4.13
CA MET A 22 4.38 9.96 2.99
C MET A 22 4.63 10.68 1.66
N LYS A 23 4.89 9.92 0.58
CA LYS A 23 4.97 10.51 -0.76
C LYS A 23 3.61 11.04 -1.21
N GLU A 24 3.65 11.92 -2.21
CA GLU A 24 2.47 12.63 -2.73
C GLU A 24 1.31 11.70 -3.14
N ASN A 25 1.62 10.56 -3.79
CA ASN A 25 0.63 9.55 -4.17
C ASN A 25 1.03 8.17 -3.63
N PHE A 26 0.23 7.63 -2.72
CA PHE A 26 0.47 6.33 -2.09
C PHE A 26 -0.83 5.59 -1.78
N VAL A 27 -0.71 4.29 -1.52
CA VAL A 27 -1.79 3.42 -1.06
C VAL A 27 -1.45 2.84 0.31
N VAL A 28 -2.45 2.77 1.18
CA VAL A 28 -2.39 2.04 2.45
C VAL A 28 -3.23 0.76 2.31
N LEU A 29 -2.63 -0.38 2.60
CA LEU A 29 -3.26 -1.70 2.58
C LEU A 29 -3.33 -2.26 3.99
N VAL A 30 -4.54 -2.46 4.48
CA VAL A 30 -4.81 -3.13 5.76
C VAL A 30 -5.31 -4.53 5.47
N CYS A 31 -4.59 -5.54 5.93
CA CYS A 31 -4.94 -6.95 5.71
C CYS A 31 -4.34 -7.81 6.82
N ASP A 32 -5.16 -8.67 7.43
CA ASP A 32 -4.71 -9.64 8.44
C ASP A 32 -3.94 -9.01 9.62
N GLY A 33 -4.46 -7.88 10.12
CA GLY A 33 -3.83 -7.11 11.20
C GLY A 33 -2.51 -6.43 10.85
N LYS A 34 -2.09 -6.48 9.58
CA LYS A 34 -0.88 -5.81 9.09
C LYS A 34 -1.26 -4.61 8.24
N VAL A 35 -0.43 -3.58 8.31
CA VAL A 35 -0.55 -2.40 7.45
C VAL A 35 0.68 -2.31 6.57
N LYS A 36 0.47 -2.19 5.26
CA LYS A 36 1.53 -1.97 4.28
C LYS A 36 1.24 -0.73 3.47
N VAL A 37 2.27 0.04 3.17
CA VAL A 37 2.20 1.21 2.30
C VAL A 37 3.01 0.98 1.04
N ALA A 38 2.58 1.57 -0.06
CA ALA A 38 3.37 1.64 -1.28
C ALA A 38 3.05 2.93 -2.01
N ASP A 39 4.07 3.51 -2.64
CA ASP A 39 3.88 4.61 -3.56
C ASP A 39 3.09 4.14 -4.80
N LEU A 40 2.31 5.04 -5.39
CA LEU A 40 1.61 4.81 -6.65
C LEU A 40 2.45 5.33 -7.82
N PRO A 41 2.54 4.59 -8.93
CA PRO A 41 3.28 5.06 -10.10
C PRO A 41 2.64 6.32 -10.67
N GLN A 42 3.48 7.24 -11.16
CA GLN A 42 3.03 8.48 -11.79
C GLN A 42 2.19 8.20 -13.04
N HIS A 43 2.59 7.20 -13.83
CA HIS A 43 1.87 6.69 -14.99
C HIS A 43 1.77 5.15 -14.90
N GLY A 44 0.58 4.60 -15.16
CA GLY A 44 0.35 3.17 -15.16
C GLY A 44 -0.82 2.72 -14.28
N LYS A 45 -0.89 1.41 -14.02
CA LYS A 45 -1.97 0.78 -13.24
C LYS A 45 -1.41 0.05 -12.04
N THR A 46 -1.99 0.29 -10.87
CA THR A 46 -1.75 -0.53 -9.68
C THR A 46 -2.90 -1.52 -9.52
N LYS A 47 -2.58 -2.82 -9.44
CA LYS A 47 -3.57 -3.90 -9.24
C LYS A 47 -3.31 -4.60 -7.92
N ILE A 48 -4.27 -4.54 -7.00
CA ILE A 48 -4.27 -5.31 -5.76
C ILE A 48 -4.93 -6.65 -6.06
N ILE A 49 -4.19 -7.75 -5.89
CA ILE A 49 -4.70 -9.10 -6.15
C ILE A 49 -4.94 -9.78 -4.80
N THR A 50 -6.20 -10.09 -4.54
CA THR A 50 -6.63 -10.83 -3.35
C THR A 50 -6.88 -12.31 -3.69
N HIS A 51 -6.71 -13.17 -2.70
CA HIS A 51 -7.06 -14.59 -2.77
C HIS A 51 -7.34 -15.08 -1.35
N GLN A 52 -8.46 -15.78 -1.16
CA GLN A 52 -8.89 -16.25 0.18
C GLN A 52 -8.88 -15.11 1.21
N GLU A 53 -9.56 -14.01 0.91
CA GLU A 53 -9.73 -12.82 1.79
C GLU A 53 -8.44 -12.09 2.17
N LYS A 54 -7.29 -12.51 1.66
CA LYS A 54 -5.99 -11.89 1.92
C LYS A 54 -5.43 -11.22 0.68
N VAL A 55 -4.71 -10.12 0.87
CA VAL A 55 -3.87 -9.54 -0.17
C VAL A 55 -2.71 -10.50 -0.44
N LYS A 56 -2.63 -11.00 -1.68
CA LYS A 56 -1.55 -11.93 -2.08
C LYS A 56 -0.37 -11.24 -2.74
N ARG A 57 -0.65 -10.24 -3.58
CA ARG A 57 0.38 -9.44 -4.25
C ARG A 57 -0.20 -8.13 -4.76
N VAL A 58 0.67 -7.15 -4.94
CA VAL A 58 0.38 -5.93 -5.70
C VAL A 58 1.20 -6.00 -6.97
N LYS A 59 0.57 -5.70 -8.11
CA LYS A 59 1.24 -5.54 -9.40
C LYS A 59 1.25 -4.07 -9.78
N TRP A 60 2.37 -3.62 -10.30
CA TRP A 60 2.57 -2.28 -10.83
C TRP A 60 2.82 -2.44 -12.32
N ASP A 61 1.78 -2.19 -13.12
CA ASP A 61 1.86 -2.15 -14.57
C ASP A 61 2.17 -0.70 -14.96
N GLU A 62 3.44 -0.32 -14.81
CA GLU A 62 3.98 0.98 -15.23
C GLU A 62 3.95 1.02 -16.77
N GLY A 63 3.23 1.97 -17.35
CA GLY A 63 3.17 2.15 -18.80
C GLY A 63 4.24 3.14 -19.25
N GLU A 64 4.84 2.91 -20.41
CA GLU A 64 5.55 3.96 -21.15
C GLU A 64 4.52 4.72 -21.98
N ASP A 65 4.37 6.03 -21.77
CA ASP A 65 3.77 6.92 -22.77
C ASP A 65 4.84 7.08 -23.87
N PHE A 66 4.67 6.35 -24.98
CA PHE A 66 5.48 6.51 -26.18
C PHE A 66 4.73 7.33 -27.23
#